data_AF-A0A8I2YXD0-F1
#
_entry.id   AF-A0A8I2YXD0-F1
#
_cell.length_a   1.000
_cell.length_b   1.000
_cell.length_c   1.000
_cell.angle_alpha   90.00
_cell.angle_beta   90.00
_cell.angle_gamma   90.00
#
_symmetry.space_group_name_H-M   'P 1'
#
loop_
_entity.id
_entity.type
_entity.pdbx_description
1 polymer ?
#
loop_
_entity_poly.entity_id
_entity_poly.type
_entity_poly.pdbx_seq_one_letter_code
_entity_poly.pdbx_strand_id
1 'polypeptide(L)'
;MVYNNGSEVKVKIVKDVTQLVLARRTRTCNFLEYKDTKVVYRRYASLFFVCGIGSGDNELITLEIIHRFVEVLDRYFGNVRHLRPSVRD
;
A
#
# COMPACT_ATOMS: atom_id res chain seq x y z
N MET A 1 -3.26 -36.52 2.76
CA MET A 1 -3.75 -35.35 2.01
C MET A 1 -3.71 -34.14 2.92
N VAL A 2 -2.75 -33.22 2.78
CA VAL A 2 -2.90 -31.75 2.92
C VAL A 2 -1.50 -31.10 2.96
N TYR A 3 -1.00 -30.70 1.80
CA TYR A 3 0.08 -29.71 1.68
C TYR A 3 -0.23 -28.89 0.43
N ASN A 4 -1.08 -27.88 0.58
CA ASN A 4 -1.16 -26.69 -0.29
C ASN A 4 -2.47 -25.96 0.02
N ASN A 5 -2.42 -24.94 0.88
CA ASN A 5 -3.52 -23.98 1.04
C ASN A 5 -3.05 -22.55 1.41
N GLY A 6 -1.74 -22.33 1.57
CA GLY A 6 -1.22 -21.01 1.98
C GLY A 6 -1.32 -19.93 0.91
N SER A 7 -1.41 -20.29 -0.38
CA SER A 7 -1.51 -19.36 -1.51
C SER A 7 -2.96 -18.97 -1.82
N GLU A 8 -3.89 -19.92 -1.82
CA GLU A 8 -5.31 -19.66 -2.10
C GLU A 8 -5.96 -18.76 -1.05
N VAL A 9 -5.60 -18.94 0.22
CA VAL A 9 -6.09 -18.08 1.32
C VAL A 9 -5.60 -16.64 1.12
N LYS A 10 -4.33 -16.43 0.73
CA LYS A 10 -3.78 -15.09 0.46
C LYS A 10 -4.50 -14.41 -0.70
N VAL A 11 -4.78 -15.14 -1.79
CA VAL A 11 -5.50 -14.60 -2.95
C VAL A 11 -6.93 -14.18 -2.58
N LYS A 12 -7.62 -14.97 -1.75
CA LYS A 12 -8.95 -14.61 -1.24
C LYS A 12 -8.91 -13.34 -0.40
N ILE A 13 -7.95 -13.23 0.52
CA ILE A 13 -7.79 -12.04 1.37
C ILE A 13 -7.52 -10.79 0.52
N VAL A 14 -6.61 -10.87 -0.47
CA VAL A 14 -6.31 -9.74 -1.34
C VAL A 14 -7.54 -9.30 -2.12
N LYS A 15 -8.33 -10.25 -2.64
CA LYS A 15 -9.58 -9.95 -3.36
C LYS A 15 -10.59 -9.25 -2.45
N ASP A 16 -10.84 -9.79 -1.25
CA ASP A 16 -11.76 -9.21 -0.27
C ASP A 16 -11.36 -7.79 0.11
N VAL A 17 -10.09 -7.59 0.49
CA VAL A 17 -9.56 -6.28 0.89
C VAL A 17 -9.65 -5.29 -0.27
N THR A 18 -9.33 -5.71 -1.49
CA THR A 18 -9.44 -4.85 -2.68
C THR A 18 -10.89 -4.43 -2.93
N GLN A 19 -11.84 -5.37 -2.83
CA GLN A 19 -13.27 -5.05 -2.98
C GLN A 19 -13.75 -4.09 -1.89
N LEU A 20 -13.33 -4.28 -0.64
CA LEU A 20 -13.67 -3.40 0.48
C LEU A 20 -13.10 -1.98 0.31
N VAL A 21 -11.86 -1.87 -0.18
CA VAL A 21 -11.22 -0.57 -0.46
C VAL A 21 -11.88 0.13 -1.64
N LEU A 22 -12.21 -0.60 -2.71
CA LEU A 22 -12.86 -0.04 -3.91
C LEU A 22 -14.33 0.35 -3.66
N ALA A 23 -15.03 -0.37 -2.78
CA ALA A 23 -16.42 -0.06 -2.42
C ALA A 23 -16.54 1.20 -1.54
N ARG A 24 -15.46 1.60 -0.86
CA ARG A 24 -15.46 2.80 0.01
C ARG A 24 -15.26 4.08 -0.80
N ARG A 25 -16.05 5.11 -0.45
CA ARG A 25 -15.94 6.46 -1.05
C ARG A 25 -14.62 7.14 -0.66
N THR A 26 -14.05 7.92 -1.58
CA THR A 26 -12.72 8.57 -1.51
C THR A 26 -12.52 9.56 -0.36
N ARG A 27 -13.56 9.91 0.41
CA ARG A 27 -13.52 10.81 1.58
C ARG A 27 -13.65 10.09 2.94
N THR A 28 -13.57 8.76 2.95
CA THR A 28 -13.68 7.96 4.19
C THR A 28 -12.32 7.61 4.78
N CYS A 29 -12.31 7.13 6.03
CA CYS A 29 -11.10 6.89 6.82
C CYS A 29 -10.13 5.91 6.13
N ASN A 30 -8.83 6.20 6.23
CA ASN A 30 -7.72 5.40 5.69
C ASN A 30 -7.46 4.07 6.45
N PHE A 31 -8.38 3.69 7.33
CA PHE A 31 -8.29 2.53 8.21
C PHE A 31 -9.51 1.63 8.01
N LEU A 32 -9.24 0.34 7.90
CA LEU A 32 -10.23 -0.72 7.74
C LEU A 32 -9.92 -1.80 8.77
N GLU A 33 -10.91 -2.21 9.54
CA GLU A 33 -10.76 -3.37 10.42
C GLU A 33 -11.15 -4.62 9.63
N TYR A 34 -10.25 -5.60 9.54
CA TYR A 34 -10.47 -6.86 8.86
C TYR A 34 -10.24 -8.00 9.84
N LYS A 35 -11.34 -8.54 10.39
CA LYS A 35 -11.31 -9.57 11.45
C LYS A 35 -10.47 -9.08 12.63
N ASP A 36 -9.44 -9.82 13.02
CA ASP A 36 -8.55 -9.51 14.15
C ASP A 36 -7.32 -8.67 13.75
N THR A 37 -7.30 -8.13 12.54
CA THR A 37 -6.17 -7.36 12.00
C THR A 37 -6.68 -6.05 11.42
N LYS A 38 -5.89 -4.99 11.53
CA LYS A 38 -6.23 -3.71 10.94
C LYS A 38 -5.54 -3.57 9.61
N VAL A 39 -6.16 -2.87 8.68
CA VAL A 39 -5.67 -2.63 7.34
C VAL A 39 -5.64 -1.13 7.09
N VAL A 40 -4.46 -0.62 6.83
CA VAL A 40 -4.21 0.77 6.47
C VAL A 40 -4.11 0.85 4.95
N TYR A 41 -4.83 1.78 4.33
CA TYR A 41 -4.75 1.98 2.88
C TYR A 41 -4.65 3.46 2.53
N ARG A 42 -3.96 3.76 1.43
CA ARG A 42 -3.85 5.12 0.88
C ARG A 42 -3.75 5.08 -0.63
N ARG A 43 -4.48 5.99 -1.29
CA ARG A 43 -4.45 6.16 -2.74
C ARG A 43 -3.43 7.24 -3.12
N TYR A 44 -2.47 6.88 -3.97
CA TYR A 44 -1.51 7.80 -4.59
C TYR A 44 -1.74 7.79 -6.10
N ALA A 45 -2.31 8.87 -6.64
CA ALA A 45 -2.74 8.96 -8.04
C ALA A 45 -3.61 7.76 -8.48
N SER A 46 -3.11 6.91 -9.38
CA SER A 46 -3.81 5.72 -9.88
C SER A 46 -3.49 4.43 -9.11
N LEU A 47 -2.59 4.48 -8.12
CA LEU A 47 -2.13 3.33 -7.36
C LEU A 47 -2.73 3.34 -5.95
N PHE A 48 -3.12 2.16 -5.48
CA PHE A 48 -3.56 1.94 -4.11
C PHE A 48 -2.49 1.16 -3.37
N PHE A 49 -2.06 1.72 -2.24
CA PHE A 49 -1.16 1.06 -1.31
C PHE A 49 -1.99 0.58 -0.13
N VAL A 50 -1.83 -0.70 0.22
CA VAL A 50 -2.57 -1.35 1.30
C VAL A 50 -1.58 -2.11 2.16
N CYS A 51 -1.68 -1.96 3.48
CA CYS A 51 -0.82 -2.59 4.45
C CYS A 51 -1.68 -3.18 5.58
N GLY A 52 -1.44 -4.44 5.93
CA GLY A 52 -2.04 -5.07 7.10
C GLY A 52 -1.14 -4.87 8.32
N ILE A 53 -1.73 -4.47 9.45
CA ILE A 53 -1.04 -4.21 10.71
C ILE A 53 -1.72 -4.97 11.85
N GLY A 54 -0.96 -5.34 12.87
CA GLY A 54 -1.53 -5.95 14.08
C GLY A 54 -2.41 -4.96 14.85
N SER A 55 -3.32 -5.48 15.67
CA SER A 55 -4.26 -4.65 16.45
C SER A 55 -3.59 -3.75 17.50
N GLY A 56 -2.35 -4.08 17.91
CA GLY A 56 -1.54 -3.29 18.82
C GLY A 56 -0.53 -2.33 18.15
N ASP A 57 -0.46 -2.33 16.81
CA ASP A 57 0.45 -1.47 16.07
C ASP A 57 -0.20 -0.10 15.78
N ASN A 58 0.64 0.94 15.66
CA ASN A 58 0.17 2.29 15.41
C ASN A 58 -0.10 2.51 13.91
N GLU A 59 -1.36 2.74 13.56
CA GLU A 59 -1.82 2.92 12.19
C GLU A 59 -1.16 4.12 11.50
N LEU A 60 -0.90 5.19 12.25
CA LEU A 60 -0.31 6.42 11.72
C LEU A 60 1.14 6.21 11.28
N ILE A 61 1.90 5.40 12.04
CA ILE A 61 3.29 5.07 11.69
C ILE A 61 3.32 4.30 10.37
N THR A 62 2.41 3.33 10.18
CA THR A 62 2.31 2.60 8.92
C THR A 62 1.93 3.53 7.76
N LEU A 63 1.06 4.51 7.99
CA LEU A 63 0.71 5.50 6.96
C LEU A 63 1.92 6.34 6.53
N GLU A 64 2.75 6.74 7.49
CA GLU A 64 4.00 7.47 7.24
C GLU A 64 5.02 6.61 6.50
N ILE A 65 5.12 5.31 6.83
CA ILE A 65 5.98 4.36 6.12
C ILE A 65 5.55 4.23 4.66
N ILE A 66 4.24 4.09 4.39
CA ILE A 66 3.71 4.05 3.02
C ILE A 66 4.06 5.35 2.29
N HIS A 67 3.91 6.50 2.95
CA HIS A 67 4.25 7.79 2.35
C HIS A 67 5.73 7.89 1.99
N ARG A 68 6.60 7.55 2.93
CA ARG A 68 8.06 7.53 2.73
C ARG A 68 8.47 6.57 1.63
N PHE A 69 7.82 5.41 1.54
CA PHE A 69 8.06 4.44 0.48
C PHE A 69 7.72 5.02 -0.89
N VAL A 70 6.56 5.68 -1.02
CA VAL A 70 6.16 6.36 -2.26
C VAL A 70 7.14 7.50 -2.59
N GLU A 71 7.59 8.29 -1.62
CA GLU A 71 8.61 9.33 -1.86
C GLU A 71 9.92 8.74 -2.38
N VAL A 72 10.38 7.63 -1.79
CA VAL A 72 11.63 6.97 -2.23
C VAL A 72 11.47 6.38 -3.62
N LEU A 73 10.33 5.76 -3.92
CA LEU A 73 10.01 5.28 -5.27
C LEU A 73 9.95 6.42 -6.28
N ASP A 74 9.29 7.53 -5.94
CA ASP A 74 9.21 8.70 -6.80
C ASP A 74 10.60 9.31 -7.04
N ARG A 75 11.48 9.34 -6.03
CA ARG A 75 12.88 9.74 -6.22
C ARG A 75 13.66 8.76 -7.08
N TYR A 76 13.46 7.45 -6.93
CA TYR A 76 14.18 6.43 -7.69
C TYR A 76 13.77 6.41 -9.17
N PHE A 77 12.48 6.45 -9.46
CA PHE A 77 11.94 6.45 -10.82
C PHE A 77 11.88 7.85 -11.46
N GLY A 78 11.75 8.90 -10.64
CA GLY A 78 11.79 10.31 -11.08
C GLY A 78 13.20 10.80 -11.45
N ASN A 79 14.25 10.10 -11.02
CA ASN A 79 15.62 10.45 -11.42
C ASN A 79 15.98 10.06 -12.86
N VAL A 80 15.14 9.28 -13.55
CA VAL A 80 15.37 8.90 -14.96
C VAL A 80 14.95 10.02 -15.93
N ARG A 81 14.30 11.09 -15.45
CA ARG A 81 13.98 12.28 -16.28
C ARG A 81 15.01 13.41 -16.23
N HIS A 82 16.07 13.30 -15.43
CA HIS A 82 17.09 14.36 -15.31
C HIS A 82 18.50 13.81 -15.44
N LEU A 83 18.78 13.07 -16.51
CA LEU A 83 20.13 13.10 -17.08
C LEU A 83 20.28 14.45 -17.78
N ARG A 84 20.53 15.54 -17.04
CA ARG A 84 21.19 16.70 -17.64
C ARG A 84 22.63 16.27 -17.87
N PRO A 85 23.09 16.07 -19.12
CA PRO A 85 24.52 16.08 -19.33
C PRO A 85 25.00 17.46 -18.87
N SER A 86 25.88 17.46 -17.88
CA SER A 86 26.76 18.58 -17.63
C SER A 86 27.61 18.77 -18.89
N VAL A 87 27.32 19.81 -19.64
CA VAL A 87 28.24 20.51 -20.54
C VAL A 87 28.06 21.96 -20.07
N ARG A 88 28.83 22.51 -19.13
CA ARG A 88 30.27 22.83 -19.26
C ARG A 88 30.62 23.12 -20.71
N ASP A 89 30.09 24.23 -21.20
CA ASP A 89 30.89 25.34 -21.77
C ASP A 89 30.15 26.66 -21.47
#